data_AF-A0A7V3SL61-F1
#
_entry.id   AF-A0A7V3SL61-F1
#
_cell.length_a   1.000
_cell.length_b   1.000
_cell.length_c   1.000
_cell.angle_alpha   90.00
_cell.angle_beta   90.00
_cell.angle_gamma   90.00
#
_symmetry.space_group_name_H-M   'P 1'
#
loop_
_entity.id
_entity.type
_entity.pdbx_description
1 polymer ?
#
loop_
_entity_poly.entity_id
_entity_poly.type
_entity_poly.pdbx_seq_one_letter_code
_entity_poly.pdbx_strand_id
1 'polypeptide(L)'
;MKTKAILWLTVCLITATCRADLPPLKQQLRMPAIVLLSTPESWVQLYRLAQRSPQPLLDVLEQYLQACERGEYLEWIGQREADNLPSRRAYALMRLGDIGGEESIAALQRFLEHRLQQGDLYALWDSIAARVTIERIQARLKGRDAYIAEMIRWARGDFTPWQEQRLTRWNRLSEIQANVETPYRKRMAVRVLGMLKAREAVPTLLELCEKSEVWWGAHQALAEIGDRRALEVIGRGL
;
A
#
# COMPACT_ATOMS: atom_id res chain seq x y z
N MET A 1 -60.09 15.08 59.84
CA MET A 1 -58.92 14.24 59.49
C MET A 1 -58.61 14.34 57.99
N LYS A 2 -58.18 15.51 57.51
CA LYS A 2 -57.94 15.81 56.08
C LYS A 2 -56.59 16.52 55.86
N THR A 3 -55.54 16.05 56.53
CA THR A 3 -54.22 16.71 56.51
C THR A 3 -53.04 15.78 56.26
N LYS A 4 -53.28 14.51 55.90
CA LYS A 4 -52.21 13.54 55.58
C LYS A 4 -52.14 13.10 54.10
N ALA A 5 -53.05 13.59 53.24
CA ALA A 5 -53.06 13.24 51.81
C ALA A 5 -52.25 14.21 50.92
N ILE A 6 -51.82 15.36 51.45
CA ILE A 6 -51.12 16.40 50.66
C ILE A 6 -49.60 16.22 50.66
N LEU A 7 -49.04 15.47 51.62
CA LEU A 7 -47.58 15.33 51.76
C LEU A 7 -46.95 14.25 50.86
N TRP A 8 -47.76 13.41 50.19
CA TRP A 8 -47.25 12.38 49.26
C TRP A 8 -47.20 12.84 47.79
N LEU A 9 -47.80 14.00 47.47
CA LEU A 9 -47.80 14.56 46.10
C LEU A 9 -46.69 15.58 45.86
N THR A 10 -46.02 16.07 46.91
CA THR A 10 -44.93 17.05 46.80
C THR A 10 -43.53 16.43 46.70
N VAL A 11 -43.36 15.13 47.00
CA VAL A 11 -42.05 14.44 46.90
C VAL A 11 -41.83 13.79 45.53
N CYS A 12 -42.88 13.55 44.73
CA CYS A 12 -42.74 13.01 43.37
C CYS A 12 -42.56 14.08 42.27
N LEU A 13 -42.50 15.37 42.63
CA LEU A 13 -42.47 16.49 41.68
C LEU A 13 -41.13 17.25 41.64
N ILE A 14 -40.07 16.72 42.26
CA ILE A 14 -38.72 17.32 42.23
C ILE A 14 -37.72 16.46 41.43
N THR A 15 -38.13 15.34 40.84
CA THR A 15 -37.24 14.56 39.92
C THR A 15 -37.44 14.87 38.44
N ALA A 16 -38.23 15.87 38.09
CA ALA A 16 -38.25 16.49 36.77
C ALA A 16 -38.00 17.98 37.03
N THR A 17 -36.79 18.52 36.86
CA THR A 17 -36.28 18.89 35.55
C THR A 17 -34.77 19.15 35.61
N CYS A 18 -33.96 18.10 35.74
CA CYS A 18 -32.58 18.15 35.23
C CYS A 18 -32.56 17.53 33.84
N ARG A 19 -33.10 18.26 32.85
CA ARG A 19 -32.61 18.13 31.48
C ARG A 19 -32.00 19.46 31.14
N ALA A 20 -30.70 19.56 31.37
CA ALA A 20 -29.87 20.49 30.64
C ALA A 20 -30.25 20.35 29.15
N ASP A 21 -30.50 21.48 28.49
CA ASP A 21 -30.59 21.58 27.05
C ASP A 21 -29.25 21.16 26.45
N LEU A 22 -29.02 19.84 26.39
CA LEU A 22 -27.97 19.30 25.56
C LEU A 22 -28.37 19.65 24.12
N PRO A 23 -27.45 20.23 23.32
CA PRO A 23 -27.72 20.41 21.91
C PRO A 23 -28.15 19.07 21.32
N PRO A 24 -29.10 19.05 20.36
CA PRO A 24 -29.56 17.81 19.76
C PRO A 24 -28.33 17.01 19.34
N LEU A 25 -28.30 15.72 19.69
CA LEU A 25 -27.26 14.80 19.24
C LEU A 25 -27.09 15.04 17.74
N LYS A 26 -25.93 15.61 17.35
CA LYS A 26 -25.55 15.73 15.94
C LYS A 26 -25.85 14.38 15.33
N GLN A 27 -26.61 14.36 14.23
CA GLN A 27 -26.97 13.16 13.48
C GLN A 27 -25.88 12.11 13.66
N GLN A 28 -26.22 10.95 14.22
CA GLN A 28 -25.30 9.82 14.27
C GLN A 28 -24.60 9.78 12.92
N LEU A 29 -23.27 9.89 12.92
CA LEU A 29 -22.44 9.66 11.75
C LEU A 29 -22.79 8.28 11.23
N ARG A 30 -23.79 8.20 10.35
CA ARG A 30 -24.07 7.02 9.57
C ARG A 30 -23.01 7.06 8.50
N MET A 31 -21.93 6.31 8.75
CA MET A 31 -20.97 6.01 7.71
C MET A 31 -21.79 5.56 6.49
N PRO A 32 -21.69 6.25 5.34
CA PRO A 32 -22.42 5.83 4.16
C PRO A 32 -22.03 4.37 3.90
N ALA A 33 -22.98 3.55 3.45
CA ALA A 33 -22.67 2.18 3.09
C ALA A 33 -21.58 2.23 2.01
N ILE A 34 -20.33 1.96 2.42
CA ILE A 34 -19.23 1.84 1.49
C ILE A 34 -19.52 0.56 0.73
N VAL A 35 -20.05 0.69 -0.48
CA VAL A 35 -20.19 -0.44 -1.40
C VAL A 35 -18.78 -0.80 -1.85
N LEU A 36 -18.09 -1.58 -1.02
CA LEU A 36 -16.84 -2.20 -1.41
C LEU A 36 -17.19 -3.24 -2.47
N LEU A 37 -16.64 -3.06 -3.68
CA LEU A 37 -16.72 -4.10 -4.70
C LEU A 37 -16.14 -5.39 -4.11
N SER A 38 -16.87 -6.50 -4.24
CA SER A 38 -16.39 -7.80 -3.80
C SER A 38 -15.06 -8.10 -4.49
N THR A 39 -14.02 -8.37 -3.69
CA THR A 39 -12.73 -8.81 -4.23
C THR A 39 -12.96 -10.09 -5.05
N PRO A 40 -12.52 -10.16 -6.32
CA PRO A 40 -12.77 -11.34 -7.13
C PRO A 40 -12.15 -12.59 -6.48
N GLU A 41 -12.82 -13.73 -6.62
CA GLU A 41 -12.44 -14.99 -5.96
C GLU A 41 -11.00 -15.40 -6.29
N SER A 42 -10.59 -15.18 -7.53
CA SER A 42 -9.24 -15.42 -8.04
C SER A 42 -8.15 -14.70 -7.22
N TRP A 43 -8.41 -13.47 -6.77
CA TRP A 43 -7.47 -12.70 -5.94
C TRP A 43 -7.36 -13.27 -4.53
N VAL A 44 -8.49 -13.68 -3.96
CA VAL A 44 -8.52 -14.33 -2.64
C VAL A 44 -7.79 -15.66 -2.69
N GLN A 45 -7.98 -16.44 -3.76
CA GLN A 45 -7.29 -17.70 -3.98
C GLN A 45 -5.77 -17.49 -4.14
N LEU A 46 -5.36 -16.55 -5.00
CA LEU A 46 -3.95 -16.22 -5.20
C LEU A 46 -3.28 -15.81 -3.88
N TYR A 47 -3.93 -14.96 -3.08
CA TYR A 47 -3.43 -14.58 -1.77
C TYR A 47 -3.24 -15.79 -0.83
N ARG A 48 -4.25 -16.65 -0.71
CA ARG A 48 -4.20 -17.84 0.16
C ARG A 48 -3.11 -18.82 -0.27
N LEU A 49 -2.94 -19.04 -1.57
CA LEU A 49 -1.88 -19.90 -2.08
C LEU A 49 -0.50 -19.28 -1.83
N ALA A 50 -0.37 -17.96 -2.05
CA ALA A 50 0.86 -17.22 -1.80
C ALA A 50 1.29 -17.23 -0.33
N GLN A 51 0.38 -17.41 0.62
CA GLN A 51 0.76 -17.55 2.04
C GLN A 51 1.61 -18.79 2.32
N ARG A 52 1.52 -19.83 1.46
CA ARG A 52 2.20 -21.11 1.65
C ARG A 52 3.48 -21.23 0.84
N SER A 53 3.55 -20.56 -0.31
CA SER A 53 4.67 -20.62 -1.23
C SER A 53 4.66 -19.39 -2.15
N PRO A 54 5.83 -18.86 -2.57
CA PRO A 54 5.89 -17.80 -3.59
C PRO A 54 5.53 -18.29 -5.00
N GLN A 55 5.50 -19.61 -5.25
CA GLN A 55 5.32 -20.19 -6.58
C GLN A 55 4.09 -19.68 -7.35
N PRO A 56 2.88 -19.59 -6.76
CA PRO A 56 1.70 -19.07 -7.47
C PRO A 56 1.87 -17.64 -7.99
N LEU A 57 2.71 -16.83 -7.34
CA LEU A 57 3.02 -15.47 -7.79
C LEU A 57 4.00 -15.51 -8.97
N LEU A 58 4.96 -16.45 -8.96
CA LEU A 58 5.87 -16.68 -10.08
C LEU A 58 5.12 -17.22 -11.30
N ASP A 59 4.15 -18.11 -11.12
CA ASP A 59 3.29 -18.63 -12.19
C ASP A 59 2.50 -17.49 -12.87
N VAL A 60 2.02 -16.51 -12.11
CA VAL A 60 1.38 -15.30 -12.66
C VAL A 60 2.36 -14.49 -13.50
N LEU A 61 3.63 -14.36 -13.08
CA LEU A 61 4.63 -13.66 -13.87
C LEU A 61 4.96 -14.42 -15.17
N GLU A 62 5.03 -15.75 -15.12
CA GLU A 62 5.25 -16.58 -16.30
C GLU A 62 4.09 -16.50 -17.28
N GLN A 63 2.84 -16.61 -16.79
CA GLN A 63 1.65 -16.41 -17.61
C GLN A 63 1.64 -15.03 -18.27
N TYR A 64 2.04 -13.99 -17.53
CA TYR A 64 2.16 -12.63 -18.04
C TYR A 64 3.23 -12.53 -19.15
N LEU A 65 4.40 -13.14 -18.97
CA LEU A 65 5.44 -13.16 -20.00
C LEU A 65 4.96 -13.82 -21.29
N GLN A 66 4.34 -14.99 -21.19
CA GLN A 66 3.81 -15.72 -22.34
C GLN A 66 2.75 -14.89 -23.09
N ALA A 67 1.90 -14.15 -22.37
CA ALA A 67 0.92 -13.26 -22.97
C ALA A 67 1.59 -12.06 -23.69
N CYS A 68 2.64 -11.49 -23.10
CA CYS A 68 3.45 -10.47 -23.75
C CYS A 68 4.13 -10.98 -25.03
N GLU A 69 4.67 -12.20 -25.03
CA GLU A 69 5.28 -12.84 -26.21
C GLU A 69 4.26 -13.01 -27.35
N ARG A 70 2.99 -13.26 -27.02
CA ARG A 70 1.89 -13.35 -27.98
C ARG A 70 1.35 -11.99 -28.43
N GLY A 71 1.84 -10.88 -27.87
CA GLY A 71 1.39 -9.53 -28.21
C GLY A 71 0.05 -9.12 -27.58
N GLU A 72 -0.49 -9.92 -26.64
CA GLU A 72 -1.78 -9.67 -25.98
C GLU A 72 -1.76 -8.37 -25.14
N TYR A 73 -0.58 -7.81 -24.88
CA TYR A 73 -0.44 -6.58 -24.10
C TYR A 73 -1.13 -5.36 -24.71
N LEU A 74 -1.36 -5.36 -26.03
CA LEU A 74 -2.11 -4.32 -26.72
C LEU A 74 -3.60 -4.36 -26.36
N GLU A 75 -4.13 -5.56 -26.10
CA GLU A 75 -5.55 -5.75 -25.76
C GLU A 75 -5.87 -5.20 -24.37
N TRP A 76 -4.88 -5.13 -23.48
CA TRP A 76 -5.05 -4.61 -22.12
C TRP A 76 -5.23 -3.09 -22.07
N ILE A 77 -4.89 -2.38 -23.15
CA ILE A 77 -5.00 -0.92 -23.19
C ILE A 77 -6.48 -0.52 -23.10
N GLY A 78 -6.84 0.18 -22.03
CA GLY A 78 -8.20 0.66 -21.80
C GLY A 78 -9.14 -0.35 -21.12
N GLN A 79 -8.70 -1.59 -20.88
CA GLN A 79 -9.47 -2.53 -20.07
C GLN A 79 -9.54 -2.04 -18.61
N ARG A 80 -10.74 -2.07 -18.03
CA ARG A 80 -11.00 -1.67 -16.63
C ARG A 80 -11.51 -2.81 -15.77
N GLU A 81 -11.39 -4.05 -16.26
CA GLU A 81 -11.80 -5.22 -15.50
C GLU A 81 -10.98 -5.33 -14.22
N ALA A 82 -11.67 -5.60 -13.10
CA ALA A 82 -11.02 -5.73 -11.80
C ALA A 82 -10.04 -6.91 -11.75
N ASP A 83 -10.20 -7.89 -12.64
CA ASP A 83 -9.42 -9.11 -12.66
C ASP A 83 -8.65 -9.29 -13.98
N ASN A 84 -7.65 -8.43 -14.21
CA ASN A 84 -6.80 -8.48 -15.40
C ASN A 84 -5.35 -8.90 -15.09
N LEU A 85 -4.68 -9.49 -16.09
CA LEU A 85 -3.33 -10.02 -15.95
C LEU A 85 -2.27 -8.95 -15.58
N PRO A 86 -2.29 -7.72 -16.12
CA PRO A 86 -1.40 -6.64 -15.65
C PRO A 86 -1.51 -6.32 -14.16
N SER A 87 -2.73 -6.28 -13.63
CA SER A 87 -3.00 -6.02 -12.21
C SER A 87 -2.51 -7.17 -11.35
N ARG A 88 -2.76 -8.42 -11.78
CA ARG A 88 -2.22 -9.61 -11.11
C ARG A 88 -0.69 -9.64 -11.11
N ARG A 89 -0.05 -9.27 -12.22
CA ARG A 89 1.42 -9.14 -12.32
C ARG A 89 1.96 -8.06 -11.36
N ALA A 90 1.30 -6.90 -11.27
CA ALA A 90 1.68 -5.85 -10.33
C ALA A 90 1.58 -6.33 -8.87
N TYR A 91 0.51 -7.04 -8.55
CA TYR A 91 0.33 -7.67 -7.24
C TYR A 91 1.38 -8.74 -6.94
N ALA A 92 1.67 -9.61 -7.91
CA ALA A 92 2.68 -10.66 -7.79
C ALA A 92 4.06 -10.10 -7.47
N LEU A 93 4.52 -9.09 -8.22
CA LEU A 93 5.80 -8.40 -7.94
C LEU A 93 5.82 -7.79 -6.53
N MET A 94 4.78 -7.03 -6.17
CA MET A 94 4.70 -6.43 -4.83
C MET A 94 4.78 -7.49 -3.73
N ARG A 95 4.00 -8.56 -3.87
CA ARG A 95 3.85 -9.61 -2.87
C ARG A 95 5.10 -10.50 -2.79
N LEU A 96 5.75 -10.80 -3.91
CA LEU A 96 7.06 -11.49 -3.91
C LEU A 96 8.10 -10.69 -3.11
N GLY A 97 8.05 -9.37 -3.13
CA GLY A 97 8.92 -8.56 -2.27
C GLY A 97 8.63 -8.72 -0.77
N ASP A 98 7.42 -9.13 -0.39
CA ASP A 98 7.04 -9.39 1.00
C ASP A 98 7.44 -10.79 1.48
N ILE A 99 7.37 -11.79 0.60
CA ILE A 99 7.48 -13.21 1.00
C ILE A 99 8.52 -14.04 0.25
N GLY A 100 8.94 -13.63 -0.95
CA GLY A 100 9.81 -14.42 -1.82
C GLY A 100 11.23 -14.55 -1.27
N GLY A 101 11.86 -15.71 -1.42
CA GLY A 101 13.22 -15.98 -0.95
C GLY A 101 14.27 -15.83 -2.05
N GLU A 102 15.44 -16.43 -1.83
CA GLU A 102 16.54 -16.44 -2.79
C GLU A 102 16.14 -17.06 -4.14
N GLU A 103 15.31 -18.10 -4.12
CA GLU A 103 14.78 -18.75 -5.32
C GLU A 103 13.93 -17.79 -6.17
N SER A 104 13.19 -16.90 -5.50
CA SER A 104 12.38 -15.87 -6.16
C SER A 104 13.25 -14.83 -6.85
N ILE A 105 14.46 -14.53 -6.33
CA ILE A 105 15.40 -13.59 -6.96
C ILE A 105 15.82 -14.10 -8.34
N ALA A 106 16.19 -15.37 -8.47
CA ALA A 106 16.62 -15.95 -9.75
C ALA A 106 15.49 -15.93 -10.79
N ALA A 107 14.24 -16.21 -10.37
CA ALA A 107 13.08 -16.10 -11.25
C ALA A 107 12.80 -14.65 -11.67
N LEU A 108 12.88 -13.70 -10.74
CA LEU A 108 12.70 -12.27 -11.00
C LEU A 108 13.80 -11.69 -11.90
N GLN A 109 15.04 -12.17 -11.80
CA GLN A 109 16.13 -11.78 -12.71
C GLN A 109 15.87 -12.25 -14.14
N ARG A 110 15.38 -13.48 -14.33
CA ARG A 110 14.97 -13.99 -15.64
C ARG A 110 13.79 -13.18 -16.20
N PHE A 111 12.79 -12.90 -15.37
CA PHE A 111 11.67 -12.05 -15.73
C PHE A 111 12.14 -10.66 -16.18
N LEU A 112 12.99 -10.01 -15.38
CA LEU A 112 13.57 -8.70 -15.69
C LEU A 112 14.28 -8.70 -17.04
N GLU A 113 15.19 -9.64 -17.26
CA GLU A 113 15.97 -9.70 -18.50
C GLU A 113 15.07 -9.94 -19.71
N HIS A 114 14.08 -10.83 -19.61
CA HIS A 114 13.13 -11.07 -20.68
C HIS A 114 12.32 -9.82 -21.03
N ARG A 115 11.83 -9.09 -20.03
CA ARG A 115 11.09 -7.83 -20.26
C ARG A 115 11.96 -6.75 -20.89
N LEU A 116 13.22 -6.66 -20.49
CA LEU A 116 14.17 -5.72 -21.09
C LEU A 116 14.45 -6.03 -22.56
N GLN A 117 14.48 -7.31 -22.94
CA GLN A 117 14.63 -7.74 -24.33
C GLN A 117 13.38 -7.44 -25.16
N GLN A 118 12.18 -7.70 -24.61
CA GLN A 118 10.92 -7.42 -25.31
C GLN A 118 10.72 -5.91 -25.55
N GLY A 119 10.95 -5.07 -24.54
CA GLY A 119 10.96 -3.61 -24.69
C GLY A 119 9.64 -3.00 -25.17
N ASP A 120 8.50 -3.64 -24.86
CA ASP A 120 7.16 -3.12 -25.15
C ASP A 120 6.73 -1.99 -24.18
N LEU A 121 5.47 -1.54 -24.29
CA LEU A 121 4.91 -0.43 -23.52
C LEU A 121 5.01 -0.61 -22.00
N TYR A 122 4.91 -1.86 -21.51
CA TYR A 122 4.93 -2.15 -20.07
C TYR A 122 6.33 -2.50 -19.55
N ALA A 123 7.27 -2.82 -20.45
CA ALA A 123 8.60 -3.32 -20.10
C ALA A 123 9.34 -2.40 -19.12
N LEU A 124 9.20 -1.08 -19.24
CA LEU A 124 9.84 -0.12 -18.32
C LEU A 124 9.34 -0.30 -16.88
N TRP A 125 8.01 -0.36 -16.71
CA TRP A 125 7.42 -0.51 -15.39
C TRP A 125 7.76 -1.87 -14.80
N ASP A 126 7.66 -2.93 -15.62
CA ASP A 126 7.97 -4.30 -15.20
C ASP A 126 9.42 -4.43 -14.74
N SER A 127 10.34 -3.81 -15.47
CA SER A 127 11.76 -3.85 -15.17
C SER A 127 12.09 -3.14 -13.85
N ILE A 128 11.53 -1.94 -13.66
CA ILE A 128 11.71 -1.19 -12.42
C ILE A 128 11.10 -1.96 -11.24
N ALA A 129 9.88 -2.47 -11.39
CA ALA A 129 9.20 -3.19 -10.33
C ALA A 129 9.88 -4.51 -9.97
N ALA A 130 10.35 -5.28 -10.95
CA ALA A 130 11.12 -6.51 -10.71
C ALA A 130 12.43 -6.22 -9.99
N ARG A 131 13.19 -5.21 -10.42
CA ARG A 131 14.42 -4.79 -9.73
C ARG A 131 14.15 -4.37 -8.29
N VAL A 132 13.18 -3.50 -8.07
CA VAL A 132 12.80 -3.05 -6.72
C VAL A 132 12.37 -4.23 -5.86
N THR A 133 11.68 -5.21 -6.44
CA THR A 133 11.28 -6.45 -5.75
C THR A 133 12.50 -7.28 -5.35
N ILE A 134 13.47 -7.48 -6.25
CA ILE A 134 14.73 -8.18 -5.96
C ILE A 134 15.48 -7.51 -4.81
N GLU A 135 15.66 -6.19 -4.88
CA GLU A 135 16.37 -5.43 -3.86
C GLU A 135 15.66 -5.50 -2.49
N ARG A 136 14.32 -5.51 -2.48
CA ARG A 136 13.54 -5.72 -1.25
C ARG A 136 13.76 -7.11 -0.65
N ILE A 137 13.80 -8.16 -1.48
CA ILE A 137 14.10 -9.51 -1.01
C ILE A 137 15.51 -9.55 -0.43
N GLN A 138 16.50 -9.03 -1.15
CA GLN A 138 17.90 -8.99 -0.70
C GLN A 138 18.07 -8.23 0.63
N ALA A 139 17.42 -7.08 0.79
CA ALA A 139 17.47 -6.33 2.04
C ALA A 139 16.82 -7.10 3.19
N ARG A 140 15.69 -7.79 2.93
CA ARG A 140 15.01 -8.62 3.94
C ARG A 140 15.81 -9.86 4.35
N LEU A 141 16.53 -10.49 3.43
CA LEU A 141 17.41 -11.63 3.73
C LEU A 141 18.57 -11.26 4.67
N LYS A 142 18.98 -9.98 4.70
CA LYS A 142 19.98 -9.47 5.67
C LYS A 142 19.42 -9.29 7.09
N GLY A 143 18.13 -9.51 7.29
CA GLY A 143 17.46 -9.36 8.58
C GLY A 143 16.56 -8.12 8.66
N ARG A 144 15.69 -8.11 9.68
CA ARG A 144 14.64 -7.10 9.84
C ARG A 144 15.18 -5.68 9.92
N ASP A 145 16.22 -5.46 10.71
CA ASP A 145 16.73 -4.11 10.97
C ASP A 145 17.44 -3.53 9.75
N ALA A 146 18.21 -4.36 9.03
CA ALA A 146 18.78 -4.01 7.73
C ALA A 146 17.68 -3.65 6.72
N TYR A 147 16.57 -4.40 6.71
CA TYR A 147 15.46 -4.10 5.83
C TYR A 147 14.79 -2.76 6.15
N ILE A 148 14.53 -2.49 7.43
CA ILE A 148 13.96 -1.20 7.88
C ILE A 148 14.89 -0.04 7.52
N ALA A 149 16.18 -0.16 7.79
CA ALA A 149 17.16 0.85 7.44
C ALA A 149 17.15 1.16 5.93
N GLU A 150 17.10 0.13 5.09
CA GLU A 150 17.03 0.31 3.64
C GLU A 150 15.73 0.98 3.19
N MET A 151 14.58 0.60 3.77
CA MET A 151 13.31 1.25 3.46
C MET A 151 13.28 2.72 3.93
N ILE A 152 13.89 3.05 5.08
CA ILE A 152 14.04 4.45 5.53
C ILE A 152 14.88 5.24 4.51
N ARG A 153 16.00 4.69 4.03
CA ARG A 153 16.81 5.32 2.97
C ARG A 153 15.98 5.57 1.71
N TRP A 154 15.26 4.57 1.24
CA TRP A 154 14.42 4.71 0.05
C TRP A 154 13.30 5.74 0.22
N ALA A 155 12.67 5.79 1.40
CA ALA A 155 11.65 6.79 1.72
C ALA A 155 12.20 8.23 1.62
N ARG A 156 13.46 8.44 2.02
CA ARG A 156 14.17 9.72 1.87
C ARG A 156 14.58 10.03 0.43
N GLY A 157 14.50 9.06 -0.48
CA GLY A 157 14.99 9.19 -1.86
C GLY A 157 16.46 8.81 -2.03
N ASP A 158 17.06 8.16 -1.02
CA ASP A 158 18.44 7.70 -1.05
C ASP A 158 18.49 6.22 -1.52
N PHE A 159 18.85 6.03 -2.78
CA PHE A 159 19.06 4.73 -3.42
C PHE A 159 19.93 4.91 -4.67
N THR A 160 20.50 3.81 -5.17
CA THR A 160 21.21 3.83 -6.46
C THR A 160 20.19 3.84 -7.60
N PRO A 161 20.13 4.91 -8.43
CA PRO A 161 19.15 4.99 -9.50
C PRO A 161 19.39 3.95 -10.60
N TRP A 162 18.35 3.61 -11.33
CA TRP A 162 18.40 2.79 -12.52
C TRP A 162 19.26 3.44 -13.62
N GLN A 163 20.14 2.63 -14.23
CA GLN A 163 21.09 3.08 -15.26
C GLN A 163 20.94 2.31 -16.59
N GLU A 164 19.95 1.43 -16.69
CA GLU A 164 19.77 0.58 -17.87
C GLU A 164 19.08 1.36 -19.00
N GLN A 165 19.78 1.39 -20.13
CA GLN A 165 19.50 2.26 -21.28
C GLN A 165 18.65 1.56 -22.35
N ARG A 166 18.49 0.22 -22.32
CA ARG A 166 17.69 -0.52 -23.31
C ARG A 166 16.27 -0.01 -23.49
N LEU A 167 15.70 0.64 -22.46
CA LEU A 167 14.34 1.16 -22.45
C LEU A 167 14.25 2.70 -22.57
N THR A 168 15.34 3.41 -22.85
CA THR A 168 15.35 4.88 -22.95
C THR A 168 14.92 5.43 -24.31
N ARG A 169 14.25 4.60 -25.14
CA ARG A 169 13.80 5.03 -26.47
C ARG A 169 12.69 6.09 -26.43
N TRP A 170 11.91 6.13 -25.34
CA TRP A 170 10.77 7.04 -25.17
C TRP A 170 11.03 8.15 -24.14
N ASN A 171 11.93 7.90 -23.18
CA ASN A 171 12.15 8.78 -22.03
C ASN A 171 13.64 8.85 -21.70
N ARG A 172 14.10 10.01 -21.21
CA ARG A 172 15.47 10.14 -20.68
C ARG A 172 15.59 9.40 -19.35
N LEU A 173 16.80 8.91 -19.03
CA LEU A 173 17.07 8.27 -17.74
C LEU A 173 16.64 9.14 -16.55
N SER A 174 16.92 10.46 -16.60
CA SER A 174 16.50 11.40 -15.56
C SER A 174 14.99 11.47 -15.37
N GLU A 175 14.22 11.39 -16.45
CA GLU A 175 12.75 11.40 -16.41
C GLU A 175 12.20 10.08 -15.86
N ILE A 176 12.79 8.94 -16.24
CA ILE A 176 12.46 7.64 -15.68
C ILE A 176 12.71 7.64 -14.17
N GLN A 177 13.87 8.14 -13.74
CA GLN A 177 14.25 8.22 -12.33
C GLN A 177 13.30 9.12 -11.55
N ALA A 178 13.02 10.33 -12.05
CA ALA A 178 12.19 11.31 -11.35
C ALA A 178 10.71 10.91 -11.29
N ASN A 179 10.15 10.38 -12.38
CA ASN A 179 8.71 10.22 -12.54
C ASN A 179 8.22 8.77 -12.35
N VAL A 180 9.11 7.78 -12.44
CA VAL A 180 8.74 6.35 -12.35
C VAL A 180 9.42 5.69 -11.17
N GLU A 181 10.75 5.64 -11.15
CA GLU A 181 11.50 4.88 -10.15
C GLU A 181 11.39 5.51 -8.76
N THR A 182 11.66 6.81 -8.61
CA THR A 182 11.64 7.49 -7.30
C THR A 182 10.26 7.41 -6.64
N PRO A 183 9.14 7.74 -7.32
CA PRO A 183 7.83 7.62 -6.69
C PRO A 183 7.49 6.17 -6.34
N TYR A 184 7.85 5.20 -7.18
CA TYR A 184 7.57 3.79 -6.93
C TYR A 184 8.36 3.25 -5.72
N ARG A 185 9.67 3.54 -5.64
CA ARG A 185 10.52 3.16 -4.50
C ARG A 185 10.01 3.77 -3.20
N LYS A 186 9.69 5.06 -3.18
CA LYS A 186 9.12 5.74 -2.00
C LYS A 186 7.81 5.11 -1.57
N ARG A 187 6.89 4.83 -2.51
CA ARG A 187 5.63 4.16 -2.22
C ARG A 187 5.84 2.78 -1.60
N MET A 188 6.73 1.97 -2.17
CA MET A 188 7.04 0.64 -1.63
C MET A 188 7.69 0.72 -0.25
N ALA A 189 8.66 1.61 -0.07
CA ALA A 189 9.32 1.82 1.21
C ALA A 189 8.34 2.21 2.32
N VAL A 190 7.53 3.24 2.08
CA VAL A 190 6.53 3.71 3.05
C VAL A 190 5.52 2.61 3.41
N ARG A 191 5.00 1.89 2.41
CA ARG A 191 4.08 0.75 2.65
C ARG A 191 4.73 -0.31 3.54
N VAL A 192 5.98 -0.68 3.25
CA VAL A 192 6.69 -1.70 4.02
C VAL A 192 6.94 -1.25 5.46
N LEU A 193 7.31 0.01 5.67
CA LEU A 193 7.56 0.56 7.01
C LEU A 193 6.29 0.52 7.88
N GLY A 194 5.13 0.84 7.30
CA GLY A 194 3.81 0.66 7.93
C GLY A 194 3.52 -0.79 8.29
N MET A 195 3.63 -1.69 7.31
CA MET A 195 3.39 -3.12 7.47
C MET A 195 4.27 -3.76 8.56
N LEU A 196 5.54 -3.35 8.65
CA LEU A 196 6.50 -3.82 9.65
C LEU A 196 6.36 -3.14 11.02
N LYS A 197 5.47 -2.14 11.13
CA LYS A 197 5.28 -1.28 12.30
C LYS A 197 6.59 -0.67 12.81
N ALA A 198 7.41 -0.19 11.88
CA ALA A 198 8.76 0.32 12.14
C ALA A 198 8.71 1.70 12.83
N ARG A 199 8.75 1.73 14.18
CA ARG A 199 8.72 2.97 14.97
C ARG A 199 9.93 3.88 14.71
N GLU A 200 11.04 3.30 14.27
CA GLU A 200 12.27 3.96 13.87
C GLU A 200 12.04 4.87 12.65
N ALA A 201 11.05 4.56 11.80
CA ALA A 201 10.74 5.32 10.61
C ALA A 201 9.83 6.54 10.86
N VAL A 202 9.23 6.66 12.04
CA VAL A 202 8.27 7.73 12.36
C VAL A 202 8.79 9.13 12.02
N PRO A 203 10.03 9.53 12.38
CA PRO A 203 10.54 10.86 12.01
C PRO A 203 10.58 11.09 10.49
N THR A 204 11.01 10.10 9.72
CA THR A 204 11.08 10.20 8.25
C THR A 204 9.69 10.21 7.62
N LEU A 205 8.73 9.46 8.18
CA LEU A 205 7.35 9.48 7.69
C LEU A 205 6.65 10.81 8.00
N LEU A 206 6.90 11.43 9.17
CA LEU A 206 6.39 12.76 9.50
C LEU A 206 6.93 13.82 8.53
N GLU A 207 8.23 13.80 8.26
CA GLU A 207 8.87 14.70 7.28
C GLU A 207 8.26 14.54 5.87
N LEU A 208 7.89 13.30 5.48
CA LEU A 208 7.23 13.07 4.20
C LEU A 208 5.81 13.66 4.14
N CYS A 209 5.05 13.60 5.24
CA CYS A 209 3.74 14.24 5.34
C CYS A 209 3.83 15.77 5.21
N GLU A 210 4.89 16.39 5.75
CA GLU A 210 5.09 17.85 5.68
C GLU A 210 5.47 18.33 4.28
N LYS A 211 6.30 17.57 3.56
CA LYS A 211 6.84 17.99 2.25
C LYS A 211 5.82 17.96 1.11
N SER A 212 4.72 17.23 1.28
CA SER A 212 3.68 17.15 0.27
C SER A 212 2.39 16.68 0.91
N GLU A 213 1.38 17.53 0.87
CA GLU A 213 0.06 17.33 1.50
C GLU A 213 -0.66 16.04 1.03
N VAL A 214 -0.19 15.40 -0.05
CA VAL A 214 -0.90 14.31 -0.75
C VAL A 214 -0.21 12.94 -0.59
N TRP A 215 0.74 12.76 0.34
CA TRP A 215 1.27 11.42 0.64
C TRP A 215 0.34 10.65 1.58
N TRP A 216 -0.81 10.23 1.07
CA TRP A 216 -1.75 9.32 1.75
C TRP A 216 -1.05 8.06 2.28
N GLY A 217 -0.04 7.56 1.54
CA GLY A 217 0.73 6.40 1.96
C GLY A 217 1.52 6.62 3.26
N ALA A 218 2.06 7.82 3.50
CA ALA A 218 2.82 8.12 4.72
C ALA A 218 1.87 8.22 5.92
N HIS A 219 0.71 8.86 5.76
CA HIS A 219 -0.34 8.89 6.78
C HIS A 219 -0.84 7.48 7.12
N GLN A 220 -1.08 6.65 6.11
CA GLN A 220 -1.46 5.25 6.32
C GLN A 220 -0.38 4.47 7.07
N ALA A 221 0.89 4.59 6.67
CA ALA A 221 1.99 3.89 7.35
C ALA A 221 2.12 4.33 8.82
N LEU A 222 1.99 5.63 9.10
CA LEU A 222 1.96 6.15 10.46
C LEU A 222 0.80 5.59 11.29
N ALA A 223 -0.39 5.47 10.70
CA ALA A 223 -1.55 4.86 11.33
C ALA A 223 -1.34 3.36 11.62
N GLU A 224 -0.72 2.62 10.69
CA GLU A 224 -0.37 1.20 10.87
C GLU A 224 0.68 0.98 11.98
N ILE A 225 1.65 1.90 12.11
CA ILE A 225 2.65 1.88 13.18
C ILE A 225 2.00 2.17 14.55
N GLY A 226 1.04 3.10 14.61
CA GLY A 226 0.31 3.46 15.84
C GLY A 226 1.16 4.21 16.87
N ASP A 227 2.16 4.97 16.43
CA ASP A 227 2.99 5.79 17.32
C ASP A 227 2.27 7.09 17.72
N ARG A 228 2.26 7.42 19.02
CA ARG A 228 1.56 8.60 19.54
C ARG A 228 2.07 9.91 18.94
N ARG A 229 3.35 9.98 18.54
CA ARG A 229 3.93 11.16 17.89
C ARG A 229 3.24 11.50 16.57
N ALA A 230 2.58 10.53 15.94
CA ALA A 230 1.92 10.70 14.66
C ALA A 230 0.45 11.13 14.76
N LEU A 231 -0.14 11.16 15.96
CA LEU A 231 -1.58 11.40 16.14
C LEU A 231 -2.03 12.75 15.58
N GLU A 232 -1.23 13.80 15.78
CA GLU A 232 -1.55 15.13 15.28
C GLU A 232 -1.52 15.18 13.74
N VAL A 233 -0.51 14.57 13.11
CA VAL A 233 -0.36 14.55 11.65
C VAL A 233 -1.42 13.66 11.00
N ILE A 234 -1.72 12.49 11.57
CA ILE A 234 -2.79 11.62 11.07
C ILE A 234 -4.14 12.34 11.12
N GLY A 235 -4.42 13.08 12.19
CA GLY A 235 -5.68 13.83 12.34
C GLY A 235 -5.86 14.96 11.32
N ARG A 236 -4.79 15.44 10.69
CA ARG A 236 -4.84 16.44 9.60
C ARG A 236 -5.00 15.81 8.22
N GLY A 237 -4.67 14.52 8.06
CA GLY A 237 -4.73 13.79 6.79
C GLY A 237 -6.02 12.99 6.56
N LEU A 238 -6.99 13.07 7.48
CA LEU A 238 -8.35 12.52 7.40
C LEU A 238 -9.36 13.64 7.14
#